data_AF-A0A5M6IIP3-F1
#
_entry.id   AF-A0A5M6IIP3-F1
#
_cell.length_a   1.000
_cell.length_b   1.000
_cell.length_c   1.000
_cell.angle_alpha   90.00
_cell.angle_beta   90.00
_cell.angle_gamma   90.00
#
_symmetry.space_group_name_H-M   'P 1'
#
loop_
_entity.id
_entity.type
_entity.pdbx_description
1 polymer ?
#
loop_
_entity_poly.entity_id
_entity_poly.type
_entity_poly.pdbx_seq_one_letter_code
_entity_poly.pdbx_strand_id
1 'polypeptide(L)' 'SLGPAVDRVEVLPFHQMGAHKWQALGLSYELTDTPTPTPAQADDARALFASRGLQTC' A
#
# COMPACT_ATOMS: atom_id res chain seq x y z
N SER A 1 -16.16 7.55 -8.20
CA SER A 1 -16.90 7.43 -6.93
C SER A 1 -17.08 5.97 -6.55
N LEU A 2 -16.79 5.58 -5.29
CA LEU A 2 -16.94 4.23 -4.74
C LEU A 2 -18.27 4.06 -3.97
N GLY A 3 -19.23 4.97 -4.18
CA GLY A 3 -20.49 5.03 -3.44
C GLY A 3 -20.49 6.10 -2.35
N PRO A 4 -21.65 6.35 -1.72
CA PRO A 4 -21.82 7.45 -0.77
C PRO A 4 -21.18 7.21 0.61
N ALA A 5 -20.70 6.00 0.89
CA ALA A 5 -20.13 5.63 2.18
C ALA A 5 -18.59 5.82 2.25
N VAL A 6 -17.95 6.29 1.18
CA VAL A 6 -16.49 6.41 1.08
C VAL A 6 -16.09 7.87 0.92
N ASP A 7 -15.43 8.41 1.94
CA ASP A 7 -15.03 9.83 1.97
C ASP A 7 -13.59 10.07 1.45
N ARG A 8 -12.66 9.12 1.68
CA ARG A 8 -11.23 9.26 1.34
C ARG A 8 -10.58 7.91 1.03
N VAL A 9 -9.54 7.94 0.20
CA VAL A 9 -8.61 6.82 -0.01
C VAL A 9 -7.21 7.22 0.45
N GLU A 10 -6.59 6.41 1.30
CA GLU A 10 -5.19 6.56 1.71
C GLU A 10 -4.33 5.48 1.05
N VAL A 11 -3.27 5.90 0.38
CA VAL A 11 -2.32 4.96 -0.25
C VAL A 11 -1.14 4.77 0.69
N LEU A 12 -1.07 3.59 1.32
CA LEU A 12 0.05 3.18 2.16
C LEU A 12 1.00 2.28 1.36
N PRO A 13 2.23 2.73 1.06
CA PRO A 13 3.21 1.89 0.38
C PRO A 13 3.55 0.66 1.23
N PHE A 14 3.68 -0.49 0.58
CA PHE A 14 4.16 -1.71 1.22
C PHE A 14 5.54 -1.48 1.84
N HIS A 15 5.83 -2.16 2.95
CA HIS A 15 7.12 -2.14 3.62
C HIS A 15 7.47 -3.52 4.19
N GLN A 16 8.76 -3.78 4.39
CA GLN A 16 9.27 -5.03 4.97
C GLN A 16 9.25 -5.06 6.52
N MET A 17 8.69 -4.03 7.16
CA MET A 17 8.64 -3.96 8.62
C MET A 17 7.85 -5.14 9.20
N GLY A 18 8.49 -5.89 10.10
CA GLY A 18 7.91 -7.06 10.76
C GLY A 18 8.28 -8.41 10.15
N ALA A 19 9.01 -8.46 9.02
CA ALA A 19 9.47 -9.72 8.43
C ALA A 19 10.27 -10.60 9.44
N HIS A 20 11.08 -9.98 10.31
CA HIS A 20 11.82 -10.69 11.37
C HIS A 20 10.92 -11.45 12.36
N LYS A 21 9.65 -11.03 12.55
CA LYS A 21 8.71 -11.72 13.44
C LYS A 21 8.31 -13.09 12.89
N TRP A 22 8.20 -13.21 11.57
CA TRP A 22 7.93 -14.48 10.90
C TRP A 22 9.10 -15.45 11.08
N GLN A 23 10.32 -14.95 10.92
CA GLN A 23 11.55 -15.71 11.18
C GLN A 23 11.60 -16.19 12.64
N ALA A 24 11.25 -15.33 13.60
CA ALA A 24 11.21 -15.68 15.02
C ALA A 24 10.16 -16.76 15.37
N LEU A 25 9.09 -16.86 14.57
CA LEU A 25 8.04 -17.87 14.72
C LEU A 25 8.30 -19.14 13.90
N GLY A 26 9.40 -19.21 13.13
CA GLY A 26 9.67 -20.32 12.22
C GLY A 26 8.69 -20.42 11.06
N LEU A 27 8.06 -19.29 10.67
CA LEU A 27 7.08 -19.22 9.59
C LEU A 27 7.72 -18.70 8.30
N SER A 28 7.29 -19.24 7.16
CA SER A 28 7.66 -18.72 5.84
C SER A 28 6.97 -17.38 5.57
N TYR A 29 7.75 -16.37 5.19
CA TYR A 29 7.24 -15.06 4.79
C TYR A 29 7.26 -14.92 3.27
N GLU A 30 6.08 -15.03 2.65
CA GLU A 30 5.94 -15.10 1.19
C GLU A 30 6.34 -13.83 0.43
N LEU A 31 6.43 -12.68 1.12
CA LEU A 31 6.74 -11.39 0.50
C LEU A 31 8.22 -10.98 0.67
N THR A 32 9.09 -11.93 1.02
CA THR A 32 10.52 -11.67 1.30
C THR A 32 11.20 -10.92 0.15
N ASP A 33 10.96 -11.33 -1.09
CA ASP A 33 11.59 -10.73 -2.27
C ASP A 33 10.71 -9.65 -2.94
N THR A 34 9.58 -9.29 -2.31
CA THR A 34 8.70 -8.25 -2.84
C THR A 34 9.32 -6.87 -2.60
N PRO A 35 9.54 -6.06 -3.65
CA PRO A 35 10.17 -4.75 -3.48
C PRO A 35 9.22 -3.76 -2.79
N THR A 36 9.78 -2.89 -1.96
CA THR A 36 9.10 -1.69 -1.46
C THR A 36 8.84 -0.73 -2.64
N PRO A 37 7.61 -0.21 -2.83
CA PRO A 37 7.34 0.78 -3.86
C PRO A 37 8.18 2.04 -3.69
N THR A 38 8.61 2.65 -4.78
CA THR A 38 9.25 3.97 -4.74
C THR A 38 8.22 5.06 -4.40
N PRO A 39 8.65 6.24 -3.91
CA PRO A 39 7.75 7.36 -3.71
C PRO A 39 6.95 7.73 -4.97
N ALA A 40 7.60 7.72 -6.13
CA ALA A 40 6.95 8.00 -7.42
C ALA A 40 5.85 6.98 -7.75
N GLN A 41 6.08 5.69 -7.50
CA GLN A 41 5.04 4.66 -7.69
C GLN A 41 3.85 4.86 -6.75
N ALA A 42 4.08 5.34 -5.53
CA ALA A 42 3.01 5.69 -4.61
C ALA A 42 2.24 6.94 -5.06
N ASP A 43 2.93 7.94 -5.62
CA ASP A 43 2.31 9.12 -6.22
C ASP A 43 1.46 8.75 -7.46
N ASP A 44 1.95 7.86 -8.32
CA ASP A 44 1.19 7.36 -9.48
C ASP A 44 -0.10 6.67 -9.05
N ALA A 45 -0.05 5.87 -7.97
CA ALA A 45 -1.23 5.24 -7.39
C ALA A 45 -2.22 6.27 -6.84
N ARG A 46 -1.74 7.30 -6.11
CA ARG A 46 -2.58 8.42 -5.64
C ARG A 46 -3.25 9.15 -6.81
N ALA A 47 -2.48 9.48 -7.85
CA ALA A 47 -2.98 10.15 -9.05
C ALA A 47 -4.08 9.33 -9.76
N LEU A 48 -3.95 8.00 -9.79
CA LEU A 48 -4.98 7.13 -10.36
C LEU A 48 -6.31 7.22 -9.58
N PHE A 49 -6.28 7.23 -8.25
CA PHE A 49 -7.49 7.42 -7.44
C PHE A 49 -8.06 8.83 -7.60
N ALA A 50 -7.21 9.85 -7.59
CA ALA A 50 -7.60 11.25 -7.81
C ALA A 50 -8.29 11.43 -9.17
N SER A 51 -7.78 10.80 -10.24
CA SER A 51 -8.36 10.84 -11.58
C SER A 51 -9.79 10.27 -11.66
N ARG A 52 -10.19 9.46 -10.67
CA ARG A 52 -11.54 8.88 -10.55
C ARG A 52 -12.47 9.67 -9.61
N GLY A 53 -12.05 10.88 -9.23
CA GLY A 53 -12.79 11.79 -8.36
C GLY A 53 -12.81 11.34 -6.90
N LEU A 54 -11.79 10.60 -6.45
CA LEU A 54 -11.64 10.20 -5.05
C LEU A 54 -10.64 11.14 -4.38
N GLN A 55 -10.94 11.58 -3.16
CA GLN A 55 -10.00 12.34 -2.36
C GLN A 55 -8.85 11.44 -1.90
N THR A 56 -7.62 11.89 -2.13
CA THR A 56 -6.39 11.20 -1.71
C THR A 56 -5.49 12.13 -0.89
N CYS A 57 -4.69 11.55 -0.01
CA CYS A 57 -3.58 12.21 0.69
C CYS A 57 -2.24 11.58 0.30
#